data_AF-A0A7Z0DXL2-F1
#
_entry.id   AF-A0A7Z0DXL2-F1
#
_cell.length_a   1.000
_cell.length_b   1.000
_cell.length_c   1.000
_cell.angle_alpha   90.00
_cell.angle_beta   90.00
_cell.angle_gamma   90.00
#
_symmetry.space_group_name_H-M   'P 1'
#
loop_
_entity.id
_entity.type
_entity.pdbx_description
1 polymer ?
#
loop_
_entity_poly.entity_id
_entity_poly.type
_entity_poly.pdbx_seq_one_letter_code
_entity_poly.pdbx_strand_id
1 'polypeptide(L)' 'MAANSVLNSQDGFELNEVDHAICANDPTQLVGRFLIDANRIVRWVQIEARDGPNNLSIFPNEAERLAAAGRLRH' A
#
# COMPACT_ATOMS: atom_id res chain seq x y z
N MET A 1 -12.24 -7.25 9.02
CA MET A 1 -12.05 -8.49 8.21
C MET A 1 -13.33 -9.28 7.96
N ALA A 2 -14.32 -9.35 8.87
CA ALA A 2 -15.53 -10.15 8.65
C ALA A 2 -16.35 -9.77 7.39
N ALA A 3 -16.24 -8.52 6.92
CA ALA A 3 -16.87 -8.08 5.67
C ALA A 3 -16.19 -8.65 4.41
N ASN A 4 -14.92 -9.04 4.47
CA ASN A 4 -14.16 -9.44 3.29
C ASN A 4 -14.72 -10.72 2.66
N SER A 5 -15.27 -11.66 3.44
CA SER A 5 -15.88 -12.87 2.88
C SER A 5 -17.10 -12.55 2.01
N VAL A 6 -17.92 -11.58 2.44
CA VAL A 6 -19.09 -11.12 1.68
C VAL A 6 -18.65 -10.39 0.42
N LEU A 7 -17.68 -9.48 0.53
CA LEU A 7 -17.16 -8.72 -0.61
C LEU A 7 -16.50 -9.63 -1.65
N ASN A 8 -15.61 -10.53 -1.21
CA ASN A 8 -14.96 -11.50 -2.08
C ASN A 8 -15.99 -12.35 -2.85
N SER A 9 -17.05 -12.83 -2.16
CA SER A 9 -18.12 -13.59 -2.81
C SER A 9 -18.91 -12.76 -3.83
N GLN A 10 -19.15 -11.47 -3.58
CA GLN A 10 -19.81 -10.57 -4.53
C GLN A 10 -18.95 -10.32 -5.77
N ASP A 11 -17.63 -10.22 -5.58
CA ASP A 11 -16.67 -9.97 -6.65
C ASP A 11 -16.24 -11.26 -7.39
N GLY A 12 -16.69 -12.43 -6.92
CA GLY A 12 -16.24 -13.73 -7.44
C GLY A 12 -14.74 -13.98 -7.21
N PHE A 13 -14.18 -13.33 -6.18
CA PHE A 13 -12.77 -13.40 -5.84
C PHE A 13 -12.51 -14.55 -4.86
N GLU A 14 -11.74 -15.54 -5.31
CA GLU A 14 -11.31 -16.68 -4.49
C GLU A 14 -9.87 -16.48 -4.05
N LEU A 15 -9.64 -16.52 -2.74
CA LEU A 15 -8.30 -16.43 -2.17
C LEU A 15 -7.49 -17.66 -2.58
N ASN A 16 -6.26 -17.43 -3.06
CA ASN A 16 -5.28 -18.48 -3.27
C ASN A 16 -4.24 -18.49 -2.13
N GLU A 17 -3.27 -19.41 -2.22
CA GLU A 17 -2.22 -19.57 -1.22
C GLU A 17 -1.37 -18.30 -1.03
N VAL A 18 -1.11 -17.55 -2.10
CA VAL A 18 -0.38 -16.28 -2.04
C VAL A 18 -1.18 -15.23 -1.29
N ASP A 19 -2.49 -15.13 -1.53
CA ASP A 19 -3.34 -14.18 -0.83
C ASP A 19 -3.42 -14.50 0.67
N HIS A 20 -3.47 -15.78 1.03
CA HIS A 20 -3.41 -16.21 2.42
C HIS A 20 -2.09 -15.85 3.09
N ALA A 21 -0.96 -16.04 2.39
CA ALA A 21 0.35 -15.64 2.90
C ALA A 21 0.46 -14.12 3.08
N ILE A 22 -0.08 -13.32 2.15
CA ILE A 22 -0.14 -11.86 2.26
C ILE A 22 -1.02 -11.46 3.46
N CYS A 23 -2.22 -12.04 3.60
CA CYS A 23 -3.09 -11.74 4.73
C CYS A 23 -2.47 -12.11 6.10
N ALA A 24 -1.63 -13.15 6.14
CA ALA A 24 -0.96 -13.57 7.38
C ALA A 24 0.14 -12.58 7.82
N ASN A 25 0.89 -12.02 6.86
CA ASN A 25 2.03 -11.15 7.14
C ASN A 25 1.64 -9.66 7.15
N ASP A 26 0.75 -9.26 6.24
CA ASP A 26 0.39 -7.87 5.95
C ASP A 26 -1.13 -7.65 5.93
N PRO A 27 -1.89 -8.09 6.97
CA PRO A 27 -3.36 -8.07 6.96
C PRO A 27 -3.98 -6.68 6.80
N THR A 28 -3.19 -5.64 7.02
CA THR A 28 -3.63 -4.23 7.06
C THR A 28 -2.97 -3.36 6.00
N GLN A 29 -2.18 -3.94 5.10
CA GLN A 29 -1.56 -3.18 4.02
C GLN A 29 -2.59 -2.93 2.91
N LEU A 30 -3.20 -1.73 2.91
CA LEU A 30 -4.30 -1.39 2.01
C LEU A 30 -3.87 -0.48 0.85
N VAL A 31 -3.00 0.51 1.12
CA VAL A 31 -2.63 1.54 0.14
C VAL A 31 -1.12 1.68 0.03
N GLY A 32 -0.62 1.62 -1.21
CA GLY A 32 0.73 2.04 -1.58
C GLY A 32 0.70 3.32 -2.42
N ARG A 33 1.50 4.32 -2.05
CA ARG A 33 1.77 5.50 -2.87
C ARG A 33 3.18 5.43 -3.42
N PHE A 34 3.30 5.67 -4.72
CA PHE A 34 4.55 5.58 -5.44
C PHE A 34 4.82 6.87 -6.19
N LEU A 35 6.08 7.30 -6.15
CA LEU A 35 6.57 8.35 -7.01
C LEU A 35 7.46 7.71 -8.07
N ILE A 36 7.06 7.86 -9.33
CA ILE A 36 7.68 7.22 -10.49
C ILE A 36 8.36 8.31 -11.33
N ASP A 37 9.62 8.11 -11.70
CA ASP A 37 10.36 9.05 -12.55
C ASP A 37 10.07 8.85 -14.06
N ALA A 38 10.67 9.70 -14.90
CA ALA A 38 10.51 9.63 -16.35
C ALA A 38 11.03 8.31 -16.98
N ASN A 39 11.93 7.61 -16.28
CA ASN A 39 12.46 6.31 -16.69
C ASN A 39 11.60 5.14 -16.18
N ARG A 40 10.41 5.44 -15.62
CA ARG A 40 9.47 4.47 -15.04
C ARG A 40 10.03 3.75 -13.82
N ILE A 41 11.00 4.35 -13.12
CA ILE A 41 11.58 3.81 -11.90
C ILE A 41 10.83 4.36 -10.69
N VAL A 42 10.42 3.47 -9.77
CA VAL A 42 9.92 3.87 -8.45
C VAL A 42 11.08 4.45 -7.65
N ARG A 43 11.03 5.75 -7.37
CA ARG A 43 12.09 6.47 -6.65
C ARG A 43 11.75 6.73 -5.19
N TRP A 44 10.47 6.67 -4.86
CA TRP A 44 9.99 6.77 -3.49
C TRP A 44 8.68 5.99 -3.34
N VAL A 45 8.49 5.42 -2.15
CA VAL A 45 7.30 4.64 -1.80
C VAL A 45 6.87 4.97 -0.38
N GLN A 46 5.55 5.05 -0.18
CA GLN A 46 4.91 4.99 1.12
C GLN A 46 3.89 3.86 1.10
N ILE A 47 4.01 2.93 2.04
CA ILE A 47 3.13 1.78 2.18
C ILE A 47 2.40 1.95 3.51
N GLU A 48 1.08 1.92 3.47
CA GLU A 48 0.25 1.99 4.68
C GLU A 48 0.45 0.76 5.55
N ALA A 49 0.46 0.95 6.87
CA ALA A 49 0.57 -0.14 7.85
C ALA A 49 1.81 -1.04 7.69
N ARG A 50 2.87 -0.56 7.02
CA ARG A 50 4.12 -1.32 6.81
C ARG A 50 4.74 -1.87 8.10
N ASP A 51 4.64 -1.11 9.19
CA ASP A 51 5.18 -1.50 10.50
C ASP A 51 4.07 -2.00 11.44
N GLY A 52 2.90 -2.34 10.89
CA GLY A 52 1.75 -2.86 11.63
C GLY A 52 0.54 -1.92 11.65
N PRO A 53 -0.56 -2.36 12.27
CA PRO A 53 -1.88 -1.72 12.19
C PRO A 53 -1.94 -0.32 12.81
N ASN A 54 -1.02 0.04 13.71
CA ASN A 54 -0.94 1.38 14.29
C ASN A 54 -0.56 2.45 13.25
N ASN A 55 0.01 2.05 12.11
CA ASN A 55 0.34 2.93 11.00
C ASN A 55 -0.77 2.99 9.93
N LEU A 56 -1.97 2.50 10.23
CA LEU A 56 -3.16 2.67 9.39
C LEU A 56 -3.58 4.13 9.33
N SER A 57 -4.00 4.56 8.14
CA SER A 57 -4.45 5.92 7.84
C SER A 57 -3.44 7.02 8.15
N ILE A 58 -2.17 6.66 8.33
CA ILE A 58 -1.06 7.60 8.44
C ILE A 58 -0.50 7.84 7.05
N PHE A 59 -0.64 9.07 6.58
CA PHE A 59 -0.28 9.46 5.22
C PHE A 59 0.66 10.66 5.24
N PRO A 60 1.58 10.74 4.26
CA PRO A 60 2.53 11.84 4.21
C PRO A 60 1.80 13.15 3.96
N ASN A 61 2.15 14.16 4.73
CA ASN A 61 1.63 15.50 4.55
C ASN A 61 2.20 16.13 3.27
N GLU A 62 1.73 17.32 2.92
CA GLU A 62 2.17 18.02 1.72
C GLU A 62 3.68 18.30 1.68
N ALA A 63 4.27 18.71 2.81
CA ALA A 63 5.70 18.99 2.89
C ALA A 63 6.54 17.72 2.67
N GLU A 64 6.13 16.59 3.23
CA GLU A 64 6.79 15.30 3.05
C GLU A 64 6.72 14.82 1.58
N ARG A 65 5.58 15.04 0.92
CA ARG A 65 5.41 14.73 -0.50
C ARG A 65 6.29 15.60 -1.38
N LEU A 66 6.33 16.92 -1.13
CA LEU A 66 7.20 17.84 -1.85
C LEU A 66 8.69 17.52 -1.62
N ALA A 67 9.07 17.15 -0.40
CA ALA A 67 10.43 16.72 -0.10
C ALA A 67 10.81 15.42 -0.81
N ALA A 68 9.89 14.46 -0.91
CA ALA A 68 10.10 13.24 -1.70
C ALA A 68 10.28 13.55 -3.19
N ALA A 69 9.47 14.45 -3.74
CA ALA A 69 9.57 14.91 -5.12
C ALA A 69 10.88 15.66 -5.40
N GLY A 70 11.31 16.56 -4.52
CA GLY A 70 12.55 17.32 -4.68
C GLY A 70 13.83 16.48 -4.62
N ARG A 71 13.76 15.23 -4.12
CA ARG A 71 14.89 14.28 -4.14
C ARG A 71 15.05 13.57 -5.48
N LEU A 72 14.07 13.67 -6.38
CA LEU A 72 14.21 13.20 -7.75
C LEU A 72 15.18 14.13 -8.47
N ARG A 73 16.40 13.65 -8.72
CA ARG A 73 17.33 14.36 -9.60
C ARG A 73 16.81 14.25 -11.02
N HIS A 74 16.76 15.38 -11.73
CA HIS A 74 16.50 15.46 -13.17
C HIS A 74 17.64 14.83 -13.97
#